data_AF-A0A2U2B505-F1
#
_entry.id   AF-A0A2U2B505-F1
#
_cell.length_a   1.000
_cell.length_b   1.000
_cell.length_c   1.000
_cell.angle_alpha   90.00
_cell.angle_beta   90.00
_cell.angle_gamma   90.00
#
_symmetry.space_group_name_H-M   'P 1'
#
loop_
_entity.id
_entity.type
_entity.pdbx_description
1 polymer ?
#
loop_
_entity_poly.entity_id
_entity_poly.type
_entity_poly.pdbx_seq_one_letter_code
_entity_poly.pdbx_strand_id
1 'polypeptide(L)'
;MQRITDGGFNTIRTWAAFSREELEVIAQYDIKIIMGIWIDPEGDFSDPFFITSASDIVNNVLSYSKDFDNIIGYLIMNEPLPHTIFSAGFDETIDFWATIKDLIQNQHPGRPVRNPLFPGHFLNLKFFRLVSSR
;
A
#
# COMPACT_ATOMS: atom_id res chain seq x y z
N MET A 1 -17.40 2.75 12.38
CA MET A 1 -16.30 3.60 12.91
C MET A 1 -16.38 3.78 14.43
N GLN A 2 -17.53 4.14 15.01
CA GLN A 2 -17.69 4.36 16.46
C GLN A 2 -17.11 3.24 17.36
N ARG A 3 -17.37 1.96 17.04
CA ARG A 3 -16.82 0.84 17.82
C ARG A 3 -15.28 0.77 17.82
N ILE A 4 -14.64 1.22 16.74
CA ILE A 4 -13.18 1.22 16.58
C ILE A 4 -12.58 2.34 17.43
N THR A 5 -13.17 3.54 17.35
CA THR A 5 -12.76 4.69 18.16
C THR A 5 -13.01 4.45 19.65
N ASP A 6 -14.16 3.88 20.01
CA ASP A 6 -14.53 3.55 21.40
C ASP A 6 -13.61 2.47 22.00
N GLY A 7 -13.08 1.58 21.15
CA GLY A 7 -12.06 0.60 21.52
C GLY A 7 -10.66 1.19 21.71
N GLY A 8 -10.47 2.50 21.47
CA GLY A 8 -9.18 3.18 21.57
C GLY A 8 -8.23 2.93 20.40
N PHE A 9 -8.71 2.33 19.30
CA PHE A 9 -7.90 2.12 18.10
C PHE A 9 -7.88 3.37 17.24
N ASN A 10 -6.71 3.71 16.69
CA ASN A 10 -6.51 4.90 15.87
C ASN A 10 -6.01 4.61 14.45
N THR A 11 -5.89 3.34 14.06
CA THR A 11 -5.34 2.95 12.75
C THR A 11 -6.06 1.72 12.19
N ILE A 12 -6.38 1.76 10.89
CA ILE A 12 -6.92 0.64 10.12
C ILE A 12 -5.89 0.21 9.07
N ARG A 13 -5.75 -1.10 8.86
CA ARG A 13 -4.99 -1.68 7.75
C ARG A 13 -5.93 -2.49 6.87
N THR A 14 -5.88 -2.26 5.56
CA THR A 14 -6.73 -2.98 4.59
C THR A 14 -5.91 -3.91 3.69
N TRP A 15 -6.60 -4.87 3.07
CA TRP A 15 -6.06 -5.70 2.00
C TRP A 15 -6.25 -5.06 0.61
N ALA A 16 -7.39 -4.42 0.39
CA ALA A 16 -7.73 -3.70 -0.83
C ALA A 16 -7.97 -2.21 -0.53
N ALA A 17 -7.99 -1.41 -1.59
CA ALA A 17 -8.21 0.03 -1.47
C ALA A 17 -9.67 0.30 -1.10
N PHE A 18 -9.88 1.25 -0.19
CA PHE A 18 -11.20 1.81 0.04
C PHE A 18 -11.63 2.66 -1.15
N SER A 19 -12.93 2.75 -1.41
CA SER A 19 -13.46 3.73 -2.36
C SER A 19 -13.29 5.16 -1.83
N ARG A 20 -13.47 6.15 -2.71
CA ARG A 20 -13.46 7.57 -2.32
C ARG A 20 -14.51 7.84 -1.23
N GLU A 21 -15.73 7.32 -1.41
CA GLU A 21 -16.85 7.54 -0.49
C GLU A 21 -16.55 6.93 0.90
N GLU A 22 -15.92 5.76 0.94
CA GLU A 22 -15.48 5.15 2.20
C GLU A 22 -14.41 5.99 2.89
N LEU A 23 -13.44 6.52 2.13
CA LEU A 23 -12.42 7.41 2.66
C LEU A 23 -12.99 8.74 3.17
N GLU A 24 -13.98 9.31 2.49
CA GLU A 24 -14.69 10.52 2.94
C GLU A 24 -15.42 10.31 4.27
N VAL A 25 -16.00 9.13 4.48
CA VAL A 25 -16.60 8.76 5.76
C VAL A 25 -15.53 8.57 6.83
N ILE A 26 -14.44 7.87 6.54
CA ILE A 26 -13.38 7.60 7.52
C ILE A 26 -12.65 8.89 7.90
N ALA A 27 -12.47 9.84 6.98
CA ALA A 27 -11.82 11.13 7.21
C ALA A 27 -12.55 12.01 8.25
N GLN A 28 -13.82 11.71 8.55
CA GLN A 28 -14.57 12.37 9.63
C GLN A 28 -14.14 11.92 11.03
N TYR A 29 -13.31 10.88 11.13
CA TYR A 29 -12.80 10.31 12.38
C TYR A 29 -11.27 10.50 12.44
N ASP A 30 -10.74 10.63 13.66
CA ASP A 30 -9.29 10.66 13.89
C ASP A 30 -8.67 9.24 13.79
N ILE A 31 -8.78 8.66 12.59
CA ILE A 31 -8.28 7.31 12.27
C ILE A 31 -7.35 7.37 11.08
N LYS A 32 -6.16 6.81 11.28
CA LYS A 32 -5.12 6.65 10.27
C LYS A 32 -5.34 5.38 9.45
N ILE A 33 -4.85 5.35 8.22
CA ILE A 33 -5.03 4.23 7.30
C ILE A 33 -3.68 3.78 6.74
N ILE A 34 -3.40 2.49 6.86
CA ILE A 34 -2.38 1.80 6.05
C ILE A 34 -3.13 1.07 4.94
N MET A 35 -3.16 1.66 3.74
CA MET A 35 -4.06 1.20 2.69
C MET A 35 -3.44 0.10 1.85
N GLY A 36 -4.11 -1.04 1.78
CA GLY A 36 -3.77 -2.11 0.85
C GLY A 36 -4.12 -1.73 -0.59
N ILE A 37 -3.25 -2.05 -1.54
CA ILE A 37 -3.59 -2.08 -2.97
C ILE A 37 -3.39 -3.52 -3.42
N TRP A 38 -4.49 -4.17 -3.77
CA TRP A 38 -4.46 -5.56 -4.23
C TRP A 38 -3.92 -5.63 -5.65
N ILE A 39 -2.87 -6.42 -5.84
CA ILE A 39 -2.33 -6.79 -7.15
C ILE A 39 -2.32 -8.32 -7.19
N ASP A 40 -2.66 -8.89 -8.33
CA ASP A 40 -2.75 -10.35 -8.48
C ASP A 40 -1.41 -11.03 -8.11
N PRO A 41 -1.40 -11.94 -7.12
CA PRO A 41 -0.17 -12.63 -6.72
C PRO A 41 0.31 -13.71 -7.68
N GLU A 42 -0.53 -14.14 -8.62
CA GLU A 42 -0.18 -15.12 -9.65
C GLU A 42 0.34 -14.46 -10.94
N GLY A 43 0.45 -13.13 -10.96
CA GLY A 43 0.92 -12.39 -12.12
C GLY A 43 2.38 -12.67 -12.50
N ASP A 44 2.67 -12.50 -13.79
CA ASP A 44 4.03 -12.55 -14.31
C ASP A 44 4.70 -11.18 -14.19
N PHE A 45 5.68 -11.05 -13.29
CA PHE A 45 6.38 -9.78 -13.04
C PHE A 45 7.34 -9.37 -14.14
N SER A 46 7.63 -10.26 -15.10
CA SER A 46 8.43 -9.96 -16.28
C SER A 46 7.59 -9.50 -17.48
N ASP A 47 6.28 -9.75 -17.46
CA ASP A 47 5.37 -9.41 -18.55
C ASP A 47 5.03 -7.90 -18.56
N PRO A 48 5.40 -7.15 -19.63
CA PRO A 48 5.06 -5.74 -19.75
C PRO A 48 3.56 -5.44 -19.64
N PHE A 49 2.69 -6.35 -20.06
CA PHE A 49 1.24 -6.17 -19.94
C PHE A 49 0.79 -6.23 -18.48
N PHE A 50 1.33 -7.18 -17.72
CA PHE A 50 1.05 -7.28 -16.29
C PHE A 50 1.58 -6.05 -15.52
N ILE A 51 2.81 -5.61 -15.81
CA ILE A 51 3.39 -4.40 -15.19
C ILE A 51 2.51 -3.17 -15.47
N THR A 52 2.02 -3.03 -16.71
CA THR A 52 1.12 -1.93 -17.10
C THR A 52 -0.21 -2.03 -16.36
N SER A 53 -0.83 -3.20 -16.32
CA SER A 53 -2.10 -3.42 -15.62
C SER A 53 -2.00 -3.13 -14.12
N ALA A 54 -0.93 -3.59 -13.46
CA ALA A 54 -0.64 -3.28 -12.07
C ALA A 54 -0.45 -1.78 -11.84
N SER A 55 0.26 -1.10 -12.73
CA SER A 55 0.46 0.35 -12.69
C SER A 55 -0.87 1.11 -12.84
N ASP A 56 -1.77 0.65 -13.71
CA ASP A 56 -3.09 1.24 -13.91
C ASP A 56 -3.97 1.10 -12.66
N ILE A 57 -3.94 -0.06 -11.98
CA ILE A 57 -4.63 -0.26 -10.71
C ILE A 57 -4.13 0.77 -9.67
N VAL A 58 -2.81 0.92 -9.55
CA VAL A 58 -2.20 1.87 -8.62
C VAL A 58 -2.56 3.31 -8.99
N ASN A 59 -2.48 3.69 -10.27
CA ASN A 59 -2.89 5.01 -10.76
C ASN A 59 -4.35 5.32 -10.42
N ASN A 60 -5.25 4.37 -10.66
CA ASN A 60 -6.67 4.53 -10.34
C ASN A 60 -6.89 4.77 -8.85
N VAL A 61 -6.19 4.03 -7.98
CA VAL A 61 -6.26 4.23 -6.52
C VAL A 61 -5.66 5.59 -6.11
N LEU A 62 -4.52 5.97 -6.67
CA LEU A 62 -3.85 7.24 -6.35
C LEU A 62 -4.60 8.47 -6.86
N SER A 63 -5.42 8.32 -7.91
CA SER A 63 -6.22 9.40 -8.49
C SER A 63 -7.12 10.08 -7.46
N TYR A 64 -7.56 9.34 -6.43
CA TYR A 64 -8.37 9.87 -5.34
C TYR A 64 -7.70 9.78 -3.97
N SER A 65 -6.95 8.71 -3.69
CA SER A 65 -6.44 8.48 -2.33
C SER A 65 -5.39 9.50 -1.89
N LYS A 66 -4.69 10.15 -2.83
CA LYS A 66 -3.72 11.21 -2.51
C LYS A 66 -4.33 12.46 -1.89
N ASP A 67 -5.65 12.62 -2.01
CA ASP A 67 -6.37 13.76 -1.44
C ASP A 67 -6.66 13.58 0.07
N PHE A 68 -6.32 12.41 0.65
CA PHE A 68 -6.68 12.03 2.01
C PHE A 68 -5.45 11.94 2.92
N ASP A 69 -5.30 12.90 3.82
CA ASP A 69 -4.14 13.01 4.73
C ASP A 69 -4.05 11.90 5.78
N ASN A 70 -5.19 11.31 6.12
CA ASN A 70 -5.29 10.22 7.08
C ASN A 70 -4.70 8.90 6.55
N ILE A 71 -4.37 8.81 5.27
CA ILE A 71 -3.58 7.70 4.71
C ILE A 71 -2.11 7.91 5.06
N ILE A 72 -1.59 7.09 5.96
CA ILE A 72 -0.22 7.20 6.47
C ILE A 72 0.77 6.26 5.76
N GLY A 73 0.30 5.46 4.81
CA GLY A 73 1.15 4.58 4.01
C GLY A 73 0.34 3.62 3.14
N TYR A 74 1.02 3.03 2.16
CA TYR A 74 0.48 2.03 1.25
C TYR A 74 1.15 0.68 1.46
N LEU A 75 0.37 -0.38 1.35
CA LEU A 75 0.84 -1.75 1.35
C LEU A 75 0.45 -2.36 0.01
N ILE A 76 1.43 -2.64 -0.84
CA ILE A 76 1.17 -3.33 -2.09
C ILE A 76 1.01 -4.81 -1.76
N MET A 77 -0.22 -5.27 -1.90
CA MET A 77 -0.67 -6.59 -1.50
C MET A 77 -0.56 -7.51 -2.70
N ASN A 78 0.65 -7.99 -2.91
CA ASN A 78 0.95 -9.16 -3.71
C ASN A 78 1.94 -9.98 -2.88
N GLU A 79 1.50 -11.11 -2.35
CA GLU A 79 2.36 -12.12 -1.72
C GLU A 79 2.67 -13.16 -2.81
N PRO A 80 3.61 -12.88 -3.72
CA PRO A 80 3.85 -13.77 -4.83
C PRO A 80 4.35 -15.10 -4.30
N LEU A 81 3.82 -16.13 -4.94
CA LEU A 81 4.18 -17.48 -4.63
C LEU A 81 5.64 -17.70 -5.06
N PRO A 82 6.42 -18.53 -4.35
CA PRO A 82 7.82 -18.75 -4.71
C PRO A 82 8.02 -19.08 -6.20
N HIS A 83 7.08 -19.82 -6.80
CA HIS A 83 7.14 -20.20 -8.21
C HIS A 83 6.97 -19.03 -9.20
N THR A 84 6.25 -17.96 -8.85
CA THR A 84 6.12 -16.78 -9.74
C THR A 84 7.40 -15.96 -9.71
N ILE A 85 8.05 -15.85 -8.55
CA ILE A 85 9.39 -15.24 -8.42
C ILE A 85 10.43 -16.04 -9.22
N PHE A 86 10.43 -17.38 -9.09
CA PHE A 86 11.36 -18.23 -9.84
C PHE A 86 11.14 -18.19 -11.35
N SER A 87 9.89 -18.06 -11.80
CA SER A 87 9.54 -18.00 -13.23
C SER A 87 9.88 -16.64 -13.86
N ALA A 88 9.56 -15.54 -13.17
CA ALA A 88 9.82 -14.20 -13.68
C ALA A 88 11.31 -13.82 -13.61
N GLY A 89 12.01 -14.34 -12.60
CA GLY A 89 13.37 -13.94 -12.28
C GLY A 89 13.42 -12.94 -11.12
N PHE A 90 14.54 -12.96 -10.38
CA PHE A 90 14.71 -12.14 -9.18
C PHE A 90 14.82 -10.65 -9.53
N ASP A 91 15.55 -10.30 -10.59
CA ASP A 91 15.79 -8.92 -10.98
C ASP A 91 14.50 -8.29 -11.52
N GLU A 92 13.75 -9.02 -12.34
CA GLU A 92 12.44 -8.64 -12.89
C GLU A 92 11.41 -8.40 -11.77
N THR A 93 11.42 -9.28 -10.75
CA THR A 93 10.59 -9.10 -9.56
C THR A 93 10.97 -7.81 -8.83
N ILE A 94 12.26 -7.54 -8.62
CA ILE A 94 12.74 -6.32 -7.96
C ILE A 94 12.35 -5.06 -8.73
N ASP A 95 12.54 -5.07 -10.05
CA ASP A 95 12.25 -3.95 -10.95
C ASP A 95 10.75 -3.63 -10.99
N PHE A 96 9.90 -4.66 -10.98
CA PHE A 96 8.46 -4.50 -10.83
C PHE A 96 8.11 -3.74 -9.54
N TRP A 97 8.66 -4.18 -8.39
CA TRP A 97 8.38 -3.53 -7.11
C TRP A 97 8.94 -2.11 -7.02
N ALA A 98 10.11 -1.86 -7.60
CA ALA A 98 10.69 -0.52 -7.69
C ALA A 98 9.78 0.40 -8.51
N THR A 99 9.28 -0.07 -9.66
CA THR A 99 8.37 0.67 -10.52
C THR A 99 7.09 1.09 -9.78
N ILE A 100 6.44 0.15 -9.09
CA ILE A 100 5.21 0.44 -8.34
C ILE A 100 5.47 1.39 -7.16
N LYS A 101 6.59 1.20 -6.45
CA LYS A 101 6.98 2.08 -5.34
C LYS A 101 7.21 3.50 -5.83
N ASP A 102 7.99 3.68 -6.88
CA ASP A 102 8.34 5.00 -7.41
C ASP A 102 7.09 5.70 -7.94
N LEU A 103 6.15 4.96 -8.56
CA LEU A 103 4.87 5.49 -8.99
C LEU A 103 4.08 6.12 -7.83
N ILE A 104 3.98 5.42 -6.70
CA ILE A 104 3.30 5.94 -5.51
C ILE A 104 4.06 7.11 -4.91
N GLN A 105 5.38 7.02 -4.78
CA GLN A 105 6.18 8.10 -4.19
C GLN A 105 6.15 9.38 -5.03
N ASN A 106 6.04 9.27 -6.35
CA ASN A 106 5.92 10.41 -7.26
C ASN A 106 4.55 11.10 -7.17
N GLN A 107 3.47 10.34 -6.97
CA GLN A 107 2.11 10.91 -6.94
C GLN A 107 1.61 11.27 -5.54
N HIS A 108 2.09 10.57 -4.50
CA HIS A 108 1.75 10.82 -3.11
C HIS A 108 3.04 10.86 -2.26
N PRO A 109 3.85 11.93 -2.41
CA PRO A 109 5.15 12.02 -1.76
C PRO A 109 5.03 12.00 -0.23
N GLY A 110 6.04 11.44 0.42
CA GLY A 110 6.11 11.33 1.88
C GLY A 110 5.33 10.16 2.49
N ARG A 111 4.58 9.39 1.69
CA ARG A 111 3.91 8.17 2.17
C ARG A 111 4.82 6.95 2.02
N PRO A 112 5.06 6.19 3.10
CA PRO A 112 5.80 4.94 3.02
C PRO A 112 5.03 3.90 2.22
N VAL A 113 5.75 3.09 1.43
CA VAL A 113 5.22 2.00 0.62
C VAL A 113 5.90 0.70 1.06
N ARG A 114 5.11 -0.34 1.33
CA ARG A 114 5.61 -1.67 1.74
C ARG A 114 5.15 -2.76 0.78
N ASN A 115 6.03 -3.75 0.56
CA ASN A 115 5.71 -5.05 -0.03
C ASN A 115 5.87 -6.14 1.07
N PRO A 116 4.97 -7.13 1.19
CA PRO A 116 5.07 -8.23 2.16
C PRO A 116 6.32 -9.15 2.02
N LEU A 117 6.97 -9.25 0.86
CA LEU A 117 8.02 -10.25 0.58
C LEU A 117 9.44 -9.99 1.08
N PHE A 118 9.78 -8.77 1.48
CA PHE A 118 11.16 -8.45 1.88
C PHE A 118 11.25 -8.41 3.41
N PRO A 119 11.51 -9.54 4.10
CA PRO A 119 11.91 -9.54 5.49
C PRO A 119 13.35 -9.00 5.57
N GLY A 120 13.53 -7.69 5.53
CA GLY A 120 14.86 -7.10 5.66
C GLY A 120 15.04 -5.66 5.22
N HIS A 121 14.20 -5.14 4.32
CA HIS A 121 14.23 -3.72 3.98
C HIS A 121 13.42 -2.93 5.01
N PHE A 122 14.07 -2.76 6.16
CA PHE A 122 13.77 -1.90 7.31
C PHE A 122 12.33 -1.40 7.40
N LEU A 123 11.53 -2.12 8.20
CA LEU A 123 10.71 -1.44 9.20
C LEU A 123 11.65 -0.52 9.99
N ASN A 124 11.78 0.74 9.56
CA ASN A 124 12.16 1.77 10.51
C ASN A 124 10.97 1.88 11.47
N LEU A 125 11.00 1.08 12.54
CA LEU A 125 10.00 1.08 13.60
C LEU A 125 9.85 2.46 14.27
N LYS A 126 10.74 3.43 13.97
CA LYS A 126 10.54 4.83 14.35
C LYS A 126 9.37 5.50 13.63
N PHE A 127 8.91 5.00 12.48
CA PHE A 127 7.65 5.47 11.86
C PHE A 127 6.41 5.11 12.69
N PHE A 128 6.48 4.01 13.45
CA PHE A 128 5.45 3.63 14.42
C PHE A 128 5.64 4.28 15.79
N ARG A 129 6.48 5.33 15.92
CA ARG A 129 6.51 6.11 17.15
C ARG A 129 5.22 6.92 17.25
N LEU A 130 4.22 6.31 17.89
CA LEU A 130 3.09 6.99 18.51
C LEU A 130 3.66 8.09 19.41
N VAL A 131 3.59 9.33 18.94
CA VAL A 131 3.71 10.48 19.84
C VAL A 131 2.41 10.49 20.63
N SER A 132 2.43 9.88 21.82
CA SER A 132 1.49 10.24 22.87
C SER A 132 1.92 11.61 23.38
N SER A 133 1.34 12.67 22.83
CA SER A 133 1.34 13.97 23.47
C SER A 133 0.22 13.96 24.51
N ARG A 134 0.60 13.90 25.79
CA ARG A 134 -0.18 14.52 26.86
C ARG A 134 0.06 16.02 26.83
#